data_AF-A0A0K8QA10-F1
#
_entry.id   AF-A0A0K8QA10-F1
#
_cell.length_a   1.000
_cell.length_b   1.000
_cell.length_c   1.000
_cell.angle_alpha   90.00
_cell.angle_beta   90.00
_cell.angle_gamma   90.00
#
_symmetry.space_group_name_H-M   'P 1'
#
loop_
_entity.id
_entity.type
_entity.pdbx_description
1 polymer ?
#
loop_
_entity_poly.entity_id
_entity_poly.type
_entity_poly.pdbx_seq_one_letter_code
_entity_poly.pdbx_strand_id
1 'polypeptide(L)' 'AQMTQTAEGIKSGQAVNELAGKLGVEMPITAAVVAVLAGKLSVDELGPLLLSRDLKSEGDY' A
#
# COMPACT_ATOMS: atom_id res chain seq x y z
N ALA A 1 -14.17 -14.68 12.09
CA ALA A 1 -15.05 -14.15 11.03
C ALA A 1 -14.61 -14.75 9.70
N GLN A 2 -15.51 -15.30 8.90
CA GLN A 2 -15.18 -15.88 7.59
C GLN A 2 -15.62 -14.91 6.49
N MET A 3 -14.70 -14.55 5.59
CA MET A 3 -14.96 -13.60 4.53
C MET A 3 -15.80 -14.27 3.42
N THR A 4 -16.94 -13.70 3.05
CA THR A 4 -17.84 -14.23 2.00
C THR A 4 -17.73 -13.47 0.68
N GLN A 5 -16.96 -12.38 0.65
CA GLN A 5 -16.67 -11.59 -0.55
C GLN A 5 -15.23 -11.77 -1.00
N THR A 6 -15.02 -11.63 -2.31
CA THR A 6 -13.70 -11.68 -2.93
C THR A 6 -12.86 -10.47 -2.50
N ALA A 7 -11.74 -10.72 -1.85
CA ALA A 7 -10.72 -9.71 -1.59
C ALA A 7 -9.81 -9.55 -2.81
N GLU A 8 -10.26 -8.80 -3.83
CA GLU A 8 -9.52 -8.62 -5.09
C GLU A 8 -8.12 -8.04 -4.89
N GLY A 9 -7.98 -7.15 -3.89
CA GLY A 9 -6.72 -6.50 -3.51
C GLY A 9 -5.58 -7.46 -3.14
N ILE A 10 -5.89 -8.70 -2.75
CA ILE A 10 -4.86 -9.73 -2.48
C ILE A 10 -4.06 -10.05 -3.74
N LYS A 11 -4.71 -10.06 -4.91
CA LYS A 11 -4.05 -10.32 -6.19
C LYS A 11 -3.67 -9.03 -6.92
N SER A 12 -4.59 -8.08 -7.02
CA SER A 12 -4.38 -6.86 -7.80
C SER A 12 -3.35 -5.93 -7.15
N GLY A 13 -3.29 -5.87 -5.82
CA GLY A 13 -2.36 -5.00 -5.10
C GLY A 13 -0.90 -5.24 -5.45
N GLN A 14 -0.48 -6.51 -5.53
CA GLN A 14 0.89 -6.85 -5.91
C GLN A 14 1.20 -6.46 -7.36
N ALA A 15 0.31 -6.75 -8.30
CA ALA A 15 0.48 -6.39 -9.71
C ALA A 15 0.58 -4.87 -9.91
N VAL A 16 -0.26 -4.09 -9.20
CA VAL A 16 -0.21 -2.63 -9.23
C VAL A 16 1.11 -2.10 -8.64
N ASN A 17 1.55 -2.65 -7.51
CA ASN A 17 2.82 -2.25 -6.88
C ASN A 17 4.04 -2.52 -7.78
N GLU A 18 4.06 -3.67 -8.45
CA GLU A 18 5.12 -4.01 -9.41
C GLU A 18 5.12 -3.09 -10.63
N LEU A 19 3.93 -2.77 -11.17
CA LEU A 19 3.80 -1.83 -12.29
C LEU A 19 4.24 -0.42 -11.90
N ALA A 20 3.85 0.05 -10.71
CA ALA A 20 4.25 1.35 -10.18
C ALA A 20 5.77 1.47 -10.11
N GLY A 21 6.46 0.41 -9.61
CA GLY A 21 7.91 0.34 -9.59
C GLY A 21 8.56 0.42 -10.97
N LYS A 22 7.96 -0.23 -11.99
CA LYS A 22 8.44 -0.16 -13.38
C LYS A 22 8.26 1.24 -13.99
N LEU A 23 7.23 1.96 -13.59
CA LEU A 23 6.90 3.30 -14.10
C LEU A 23 7.52 4.43 -13.27
N GLY A 24 8.21 4.12 -12.17
CA GLY A 24 8.75 5.12 -11.25
C GLY A 24 7.68 5.91 -10.50
N VAL A 25 6.47 5.36 -10.36
CA VAL A 25 5.36 6.01 -9.64
C VAL A 25 5.43 5.66 -8.16
N GLU A 26 5.49 6.67 -7.30
CA GLU A 26 5.51 6.49 -5.85
C GLU A 26 4.10 6.10 -5.35
N MET A 27 3.93 4.86 -4.89
CA MET A 27 2.66 4.36 -4.32
C MET A 27 2.84 3.83 -2.89
N PRO A 28 3.10 4.72 -1.91
CA PRO A 28 3.52 4.35 -0.56
C PRO A 28 2.44 3.55 0.21
N ILE A 29 1.16 3.90 0.02
CA ILE A 29 0.04 3.18 0.64
C ILE A 29 -0.07 1.77 0.05
N THR A 30 -0.04 1.65 -1.28
CA THR A 30 -0.13 0.35 -1.96
C THR A 30 1.06 -0.55 -1.59
N ALA A 31 2.27 0.00 -1.54
CA ALA A 31 3.46 -0.73 -1.13
C ALA A 31 3.34 -1.25 0.31
N ALA A 32 2.88 -0.41 1.24
CA ALA A 32 2.67 -0.81 2.64
C ALA A 32 1.59 -1.90 2.78
N VAL A 33 0.46 -1.76 2.09
CA VAL A 33 -0.61 -2.77 2.10
C VAL A 33 -0.12 -4.10 1.53
N VAL A 34 0.62 -4.10 0.41
CA VAL A 34 1.21 -5.31 -0.16
C VAL A 34 2.19 -5.97 0.81
N ALA A 35 3.00 -5.19 1.53
CA ALA A 35 3.92 -5.71 2.55
C ALA A 35 3.17 -6.40 3.71
N VAL A 36 2.05 -5.84 4.14
CA VAL A 36 1.17 -6.45 5.16
C VAL A 36 0.59 -7.78 4.65
N LEU A 37 0.04 -7.79 3.44
CA LEU A 37 -0.54 -9.00 2.84
C LEU A 37 0.51 -10.09 2.62
N ALA A 38 1.76 -9.71 2.36
CA ALA A 38 2.89 -10.63 2.23
C ALA A 38 3.50 -11.07 3.58
N GLY A 39 2.99 -10.58 4.72
CA GLY A 39 3.52 -10.89 6.05
C GLY A 39 4.87 -10.27 6.37
N LYS A 40 5.26 -9.21 5.65
CA LYS A 40 6.55 -8.50 5.80
C LYS A 40 6.45 -7.24 6.66
N LEU A 41 5.24 -6.79 6.96
CA LEU A 41 4.93 -5.62 7.77
C LEU A 41 3.70 -5.94 8.62
N SER A 42 3.69 -5.56 9.89
CA SER A 42 2.46 -5.68 10.70
C SER A 42 1.49 -4.54 10.40
N VAL A 43 0.19 -4.76 10.64
CA VAL A 43 -0.84 -3.71 10.46
C VAL A 43 -0.57 -2.52 11.38
N ASP A 44 -0.08 -2.77 12.59
CA ASP A 44 0.18 -1.73 13.59
C ASP A 44 1.36 -0.82 13.19
N GLU A 45 2.30 -1.33 12.39
CA GLU A 45 3.43 -0.56 11.87
C GLU A 45 3.07 0.30 10.65
N LEU A 46 1.98 -0.03 9.94
CA LEU A 46 1.60 0.63 8.70
C LEU A 46 1.27 2.12 8.90
N GLY A 47 0.52 2.44 9.97
CA GLY A 47 0.16 3.82 10.31
C GLY A 47 1.38 4.71 10.57
N PRO A 48 2.23 4.39 11.57
CA PRO A 48 3.45 5.13 11.85
C PRO A 48 4.37 5.30 10.64
N LEU A 49 4.54 4.25 9.83
CA LEU A 49 5.38 4.28 8.62
C LEU A 49 4.87 5.29 7.58
N LEU A 50 3.55 5.33 7.36
CA LEU A 50 2.97 6.25 6.36
C LEU A 50 2.99 7.71 6.84
N LEU A 51 2.83 7.91 8.15
CA LEU A 51 2.80 9.23 8.78
C LEU A 51 4.19 9.82 9.04
N SER A 52 5.26 9.00 9.07
CA SER A 52 6.64 9.48 9.22
C SER A 52 7.23 10.10 7.96
N ARG A 53 6.46 10.15 6.87
CA ARG A 53 6.89 10.73 5.59
C ARG A 53 6.87 12.24 5.66
N ASP A 54 7.72 12.86 4.84
CA ASP A 54 7.74 14.31 4.69
C ASP A 54 6.37 14.83 4.25
N LEU A 55 5.98 15.96 4.86
CA LEU A 55 4.77 16.67 4.49
C LEU A 55 4.88 17.11 3.03
N LYS A 56 3.95 16.66 2.19
CA LYS A 56 3.78 17.15 0.82
C LYS A 56 2.71 18.23 0.84
N SER A 57 2.91 19.28 0.05
CA SER A 57 1.83 20.25 -0.21
C SER A 57 0.68 19.49 -0.85
N GLU A 58 -0.52 19.66 -0.32
CA GLU A 58 -1.73 19.38 -1.10
C GLU A 58 -1.68 20.38 -2.26
N GLY A 59 -1.67 19.88 -3.50
CA GLY A 59 -1.42 20.72 -4.67
C GLY A 59 -2.42 21.89 -4.73
N ASP A 60 -2.01 23.00 -5.33
CA ASP A 60 -2.90 24.14 -5.56
C ASP A 60 -4.05 23.67 -6.49
N TYR A 61 -5.23 23.40 -5.92
CA TYR A 61 -6.46 23.08 -6.65
C TYR A 61 -7.20 24.35 -7.06
#